data_AF-A0A2U2UC42-F1
#
_entry.id   AF-A0A2U2UC42-F1
#
_cell.length_a   1.000
_cell.length_b   1.000
_cell.length_c   1.000
_cell.angle_alpha   90.00
_cell.angle_beta   90.00
_cell.angle_gamma   90.00
#
_symmetry.space_group_name_H-M   'P 1'
#
loop_
_entity.id
_entity.type
_entity.pdbx_description
1 polymer ?
#
loop_
_entity_poly.entity_id
_entity_poly.type
_entity_poly.pdbx_seq_one_letter_code
_entity_poly.pdbx_strand_id
1 'polypeptide(L)' 'MPKPDGLTAAKNLAEAFEHYNEWHPHSALGYRSPREYLRQRASNGLSDNRCLEI' A
#
# COMPACT_ATOMS: atom_id res chain seq x y z
N MET A 1 -17.36 -7.04 -22.02
CA MET A 1 -15.93 -7.38 -21.83
C MET A 1 -15.82 -8.76 -21.21
N PRO A 2 -14.95 -9.65 -21.71
CA PRO A 2 -14.65 -10.89 -21.01
C PRO A 2 -14.02 -10.59 -19.65
N LYS A 3 -14.36 -11.38 -18.62
CA LYS A 3 -13.70 -11.28 -17.32
C LYS A 3 -12.30 -11.88 -17.40
N PRO A 4 -11.28 -11.26 -16.79
CA PRO A 4 -9.96 -11.87 -16.67
C PRO A 4 -10.05 -13.13 -15.80
N ASP A 5 -9.22 -14.12 -16.11
CA ASP A 5 -9.06 -15.31 -15.27
C ASP A 5 -8.41 -14.94 -13.92
N GLY A 6 -8.45 -15.87 -12.96
CA GLY A 6 -7.96 -15.62 -11.60
C GLY A 6 -6.48 -15.25 -11.53
N LEU A 7 -5.63 -15.82 -12.38
CA LEU A 7 -4.20 -15.50 -12.40
C LEU A 7 -3.98 -14.07 -12.93
N THR A 8 -4.69 -13.71 -13.99
CA THR A 8 -4.66 -12.36 -14.54
C THR A 8 -5.21 -11.33 -13.55
N ALA A 9 -6.32 -11.65 -12.87
CA ALA A 9 -6.87 -10.80 -11.82
C ALA A 9 -5.89 -10.57 -10.67
N ALA A 10 -5.20 -11.62 -10.22
CA ALA A 10 -4.19 -11.52 -9.16
C ALA A 10 -2.99 -10.65 -9.58
N LYS A 11 -2.51 -10.78 -10.83
CA LYS A 11 -1.44 -9.93 -11.37
C LYS A 11 -1.85 -8.46 -11.43
N ASN A 12 -3.04 -8.19 -11.96
CA ASN A 12 -3.56 -6.83 -12.05
C ASN A 12 -3.75 -6.20 -10.66
N LEU A 13 -4.14 -7.00 -9.67
CA LEU A 13 -4.25 -6.56 -8.27
C LEU A 13 -2.88 -6.18 -7.70
N ALA A 14 -1.86 -7.02 -7.90
CA ALA A 14 -0.51 -6.75 -7.45
C ALA A 14 0.07 -5.47 -8.08
N GLU A 15 -0.15 -5.27 -9.38
CA GLU A 15 0.25 -4.06 -10.10
C GLU A 15 -0.48 -2.82 -9.57
N ALA A 16 -1.79 -2.91 -9.34
CA ALA A 16 -2.57 -1.81 -8.77
C ALA A 16 -2.08 -1.41 -7.38
N PHE A 17 -1.67 -2.37 -6.55
CA PHE A 17 -1.08 -2.08 -5.24
C PHE A 17 0.28 -1.39 -5.35
N GLU A 18 1.19 -1.87 -6.22
CA GLU A 18 2.48 -1.18 -6.43
C GLU A 18 2.28 0.24 -6.93
N HIS A 19 1.34 0.46 -7.86
CA HIS A 19 1.03 1.80 -8.35
C HIS A 19 0.46 2.70 -7.25
N TYR A 20 -0.49 2.20 -6.45
CA TYR A 20 -1.06 2.95 -5.32
C TYR A 20 -0.02 3.28 -4.24
N ASN A 21 0.98 2.42 -4.04
CA ASN A 21 2.07 2.65 -3.09
C ASN A 21 2.96 3.83 -3.49
N GLU A 22 3.04 4.14 -4.79
CA GLU A 22 3.85 5.22 -5.35
C GLU A 22 3.03 6.48 -5.61
N TRP A 23 1.89 6.34 -6.29
CA TRP A 23 0.98 7.43 -6.63
C TRP A 23 -0.25 7.38 -5.73
N HIS A 24 -0.10 7.95 -4.54
CA HIS A 24 -1.17 8.00 -3.55
C HIS A 24 -2.08 9.23 -3.78
N PRO A 25 -3.38 9.04 -4.11
CA PRO A 25 -4.29 10.14 -4.47
C PRO A 25 -4.61 11.08 -3.30
N HIS A 26 -4.38 10.69 -2.04
CA HIS A 26 -4.60 11.59 -0.89
C HIS A 26 -3.37 12.40 -0.48
N SER A 27 -2.33 12.43 -1.32
CA SER A 27 -1.20 13.35 -1.17
C SER A 27 -1.65 14.82 -1.10
N ALA A 28 -2.66 15.20 -1.89
CA ALA A 28 -3.26 16.53 -1.85
C ALA A 28 -3.94 16.88 -0.52
N LEU A 29 -4.32 15.86 0.27
CA LEU A 29 -4.91 16.00 1.60
C LEU A 29 -3.84 15.97 2.72
N GLY A 30 -2.55 15.91 2.37
CA GLY A 30 -1.44 15.86 3.32
C GLY A 30 -1.18 14.48 3.94
N TYR A 31 -1.83 13.42 3.45
CA TYR A 31 -1.54 12.06 3.88
C TYR A 31 -0.28 11.50 3.21
N ARG A 32 0.45 10.66 3.95
CA ARG A 32 1.62 9.93 3.43
C ARG A 32 1.19 8.74 2.59
N SER A 33 2.01 8.37 1.60
CA SER A 33 1.80 7.13 0.87
C SER A 33 1.97 5.91 1.78
N PRO A 34 1.36 4.76 1.46
CA PRO A 34 1.55 3.53 2.23
C PRO A 34 3.03 3.17 2.43
N ARG A 35 3.87 3.37 1.40
CA ARG A 35 5.30 3.06 1.46
C ARG A 35 6.05 4.02 2.39
N GLU A 36 5.66 5.29 2.44
CA GLU A 36 6.23 6.28 3.35
C GLU A 36 5.81 6.02 4.80
N TYR A 37 4.54 5.66 5.01
CA TYR A 37 4.04 5.26 6.32
C TYR A 37 4.78 4.04 6.86
N LEU A 38 4.93 3.00 6.04
CA LEU A 38 5.68 1.79 6.42
C LEU A 38 7.16 2.09 6.66
N ARG A 39 7.80 2.91 5.83
CA ARG A 39 9.20 3.32 6.05
C ARG A 39 9.36 4.08 7.37
N GLN A 40 8.45 5.00 7.68
CA GLN A 40 8.43 5.70 8.95
C GLN A 40 8.20 4.74 10.13
N ARG A 41 7.29 3.77 10.00
CA ARG A 41 7.09 2.75 11.03
C ARG A 41 8.29 1.82 11.18
N ALA A 42 8.98 1.47 10.11
CA ALA A 42 10.21 0.66 10.18
C ALA A 42 11.35 1.45 10.85
N SER A 43 11.50 2.74 10.56
CA SER A 43 12.46 3.60 11.25
C SER A 43 12.10 3.85 12.71
N ASN A 44 10.80 3.92 13.03
CA ASN A 44 10.28 4.09 14.39
C ASN A 44 10.12 2.74 15.14
N GLY A 45 10.30 1.62 14.44
CA GLY A 45 10.01 0.25 14.88
C GLY A 45 11.02 -0.32 15.88
N LEU A 46 12.00 0.48 16.31
CA LEU A 46 12.70 0.22 17.57
C LEU A 46 11.81 0.51 18.81
N SER A 47 10.63 1.12 18.68
CA SER A 47 9.76 1.41 19.84
C SER A 47 8.25 1.25 19.68
N ASP A 48 7.68 0.96 18.51
CA ASP A 48 6.21 0.99 18.34
C ASP A 48 5.58 -0.38 18.01
N ASN A 49 5.10 -1.04 19.07
CA ASN A 49 4.44 -2.34 19.07
C ASN A 49 2.98 -2.29 18.59
N ARG A 50 2.52 -1.17 18.02
CA ARG A 50 1.09 -0.87 17.78
C ARG A 50 0.60 -1.24 16.36
N CYS A 51 1.29 -2.15 15.68
CA CYS A 51 0.99 -2.51 14.28
C CYS A 51 0.10 -3.73 14.07
N LEU A 52 -0.17 -4.52 15.11
CA LEU A 52 -0.80 -5.84 15.00
C LEU A 52 -2.10 -5.97 15.81
N GLU A 53 -2.76 -4.86 16.11
CA GLU A 53 -4.15 -4.88 16.58
C GLU A 53 -5.05 -4.47 15.42
N ILE A 54 -5.55 -5.49 14.71
CA ILE A 54 -6.78 -5.42 13.90
C ILE A 54 -7.67 -6.55 14.38
#